data_AF-A0AB39X499-F1
#
_entry.id   AF-A0AB39X499-F1
#
_cell.length_a   1.000
_cell.length_b   1.000
_cell.length_c   1.000
_cell.angle_alpha   90.00
_cell.angle_beta   90.00
_cell.angle_gamma   90.00
#
_symmetry.space_group_name_H-M   'P 1'
#
loop_
_entity.id
_entity.type
_entity.pdbx_description
1 polymer ?
#
loop_
_entity_poly.entity_id
_entity_poly.type
_entity_poly.pdbx_seq_one_letter_code
_entity_poly.pdbx_strand_id
1 'polypeptide(L)'
;MQRESMEFDVVIVGAGPAGLSCAIRLAQQAKEKQQELMICVVEKGSEVGAHILSGAVFEPRALNELLPNWQELGAPLNTPVTHDQIMLFKNSEKATELPSFMVPKTFHNHGNYITSIGNLCRWLAEQAEALGVEIFPGFPAASIIIEEQRVAGVITGDMGINSNGEQKPGFEPGMELRAKYTVFAEGSRGHLGKQLQQEFKLAEDCSPQHYAIGFKEIWDIPAEQHQPGLVVHSTGWPLTDEATGGGYLYHAEDGQVYVGLIVDLNYKNPYLSPFNEFQRFKTHPKIAATLKQGKRVSYGARAITKGGFHSLPRMTVPGGILIGCNAGTLNFAKIKGNHTAMKSGMLAAESIFHALHNNTEDHELKDFESRFKESWLYDELYRSRNFGPAVHKFGTYLGGAYNTIDQNWFGGKLPFNIKDQHEDHAQLKLARECQVIEYEKPDNKLTFDRLSSVFLSNTNHEEDQPCHLKLKDSSIPLNVNMPKFAEPAQRYCPAGVYEVVEENGKDVFKINAQNCIHCKTCDIKDPSQNITWVTPEGTGGPNYPNM
;
A
#
# COMPACT_ATOMS: atom_id res chain seq x y z
N MET A 1 16.31 28.05 11.11
CA MET A 1 16.53 27.22 12.32
C MET A 1 17.67 26.30 12.01
N GLN A 2 18.68 26.22 12.87
CA GLN A 2 19.80 25.28 12.67
C GLN A 2 19.32 23.89 13.09
N ARG A 3 19.41 22.91 12.20
CA ARG A 3 19.09 21.49 12.47
C ARG A 3 20.41 20.73 12.62
N GLU A 4 20.42 19.71 13.47
CA GLU A 4 21.52 18.76 13.49
C GLU A 4 21.52 17.94 12.20
N SER A 5 22.69 17.50 11.77
CA SER A 5 22.85 16.74 10.53
C SER A 5 23.72 15.50 10.74
N MET A 6 23.31 14.38 10.16
CA MET A 6 24.10 13.15 10.04
C MET A 6 24.37 12.85 8.56
N GLU A 7 25.55 12.32 8.25
CA GLU A 7 25.93 11.93 6.90
C GLU A 7 25.95 10.41 6.74
N PHE A 8 25.38 9.94 5.64
CA PHE A 8 25.33 8.54 5.24
C PHE A 8 25.74 8.39 3.78
N ASP A 9 26.14 7.19 3.37
CA ASP A 9 26.26 6.89 1.94
C ASP A 9 24.87 6.72 1.32
N VAL A 10 23.97 6.03 2.05
CA VAL A 10 22.61 5.76 1.59
C VAL A 10 21.61 5.97 2.73
N VAL A 11 20.57 6.77 2.46
CA VAL A 11 19.38 6.88 3.32
C VAL A 11 18.19 6.22 2.61
N ILE A 12 17.47 5.36 3.32
CA ILE A 12 16.31 4.62 2.81
C ILE A 12 15.08 5.03 3.61
N VAL A 13 14.08 5.56 2.92
CA VAL A 13 12.83 6.04 3.52
C VAL A 13 11.77 4.94 3.44
N GLY A 14 11.54 4.26 4.56
CA GLY A 14 10.52 3.22 4.75
C GLY A 14 11.09 1.82 4.94
N ALA A 15 10.79 1.20 6.08
CA ALA A 15 11.21 -0.17 6.43
C ALA A 15 10.18 -1.23 5.97
N GLY A 16 9.63 -1.05 4.76
CA GLY A 16 8.82 -2.08 4.10
C GLY A 16 9.68 -3.10 3.34
N PRO A 17 9.06 -4.07 2.65
CA PRO A 17 9.79 -5.12 1.93
C PRO A 17 10.80 -4.58 0.90
N ALA A 18 10.49 -3.47 0.22
CA ALA A 18 11.38 -2.82 -0.73
C ALA A 18 12.62 -2.21 -0.07
N GLY A 19 12.40 -1.38 0.96
CA GLY A 19 13.48 -0.66 1.66
C GLY A 19 14.43 -1.62 2.36
N LEU A 20 13.89 -2.60 3.09
CA LEU A 20 14.70 -3.61 3.78
C LEU A 20 15.47 -4.51 2.79
N SER A 21 14.86 -4.87 1.65
CA SER A 21 15.59 -5.64 0.61
C SER A 21 16.71 -4.83 -0.02
N CYS A 22 16.51 -3.52 -0.20
CA CYS A 22 17.55 -2.62 -0.69
C CYS A 22 18.71 -2.52 0.33
N ALA A 23 18.40 -2.32 1.60
CA ALA A 23 19.38 -2.23 2.68
C ALA A 23 20.23 -3.52 2.80
N ILE A 24 19.57 -4.69 2.83
CA ILE A 24 20.24 -6.00 2.90
C ILE A 24 21.15 -6.20 1.70
N ARG A 25 20.66 -5.95 0.47
CA ARG A 25 21.46 -6.17 -0.74
C ARG A 25 22.65 -5.20 -0.82
N LEU A 26 22.49 -3.94 -0.42
CA LEU A 26 23.59 -2.98 -0.32
C LEU A 26 24.66 -3.47 0.66
N ALA A 27 24.25 -3.87 1.86
CA ALA A 27 25.17 -4.34 2.90
C ALA A 27 25.88 -5.66 2.49
N GLN A 28 25.18 -6.56 1.80
CA GLN A 28 25.77 -7.77 1.22
C GLN A 28 26.90 -7.42 0.21
N GLN A 29 26.65 -6.52 -0.74
CA GLN A 29 27.64 -6.12 -1.74
C GLN A 29 28.83 -5.37 -1.11
N ALA A 30 28.55 -4.49 -0.15
CA ALA A 30 29.56 -3.79 0.65
C ALA A 30 30.50 -4.78 1.35
N LYS A 31 29.94 -5.78 2.04
CA LYS A 31 30.69 -6.85 2.70
C LYS A 31 31.49 -7.70 1.72
N GLU A 32 30.90 -8.10 0.60
CA GLU A 32 31.58 -8.89 -0.44
C GLU A 32 32.79 -8.17 -1.03
N LYS A 33 32.72 -6.85 -1.16
CA LYS A 33 33.78 -6.00 -1.71
C LYS A 33 34.68 -5.36 -0.66
N GLN A 34 34.47 -5.63 0.62
CA GLN A 34 35.19 -5.03 1.74
C GLN A 34 35.18 -3.49 1.67
N GLN A 35 34.05 -2.93 1.28
CA GLN A 35 33.80 -1.49 1.23
C GLN A 35 32.87 -1.12 2.38
N GLU A 36 33.32 -0.25 3.28
CA GLU A 36 32.44 0.29 4.32
C GLU A 36 31.41 1.23 3.69
N LEU A 37 30.14 1.05 4.06
CA LEU A 37 29.03 1.91 3.66
C LEU A 37 28.18 2.23 4.89
N MET A 38 27.89 3.51 5.09
CA MET A 38 26.93 3.98 6.09
C MET A 38 25.51 3.91 5.50
N ILE A 39 24.69 2.95 5.94
CA ILE A 39 23.34 2.71 5.42
C ILE A 39 22.32 2.96 6.54
N CYS A 40 21.44 3.93 6.33
CA CYS A 40 20.38 4.31 7.27
C CYS A 40 19.00 4.01 6.69
N VAL A 41 18.12 3.40 7.49
CA VAL A 41 16.70 3.20 7.17
C VAL A 41 15.86 3.95 8.20
N VAL A 42 14.98 4.83 7.73
CA VAL A 42 14.01 5.53 8.59
C VAL A 42 12.60 5.00 8.38
N GLU A 43 11.86 4.80 9.47
CA GLU A 43 10.49 4.29 9.44
C GLU A 43 9.60 5.08 10.39
N LYS A 44 8.39 5.42 9.92
CA LYS A 44 7.42 6.20 10.69
C LYS A 44 6.74 5.39 11.81
N GLY A 45 6.60 4.07 11.64
CA GLY A 45 6.03 3.18 12.64
C GLY A 45 6.85 3.15 13.92
N SER A 46 6.20 2.99 15.07
CA SER A 46 6.86 2.87 16.38
C SER A 46 7.90 1.74 16.44
N GLU A 47 7.71 0.74 15.59
CA GLU A 47 8.65 -0.34 15.30
C GLU A 47 8.50 -0.73 13.82
N VAL A 48 9.47 -1.44 13.28
CA VAL A 48 9.32 -2.06 11.95
C VAL A 48 8.13 -3.01 11.98
N GLY A 49 7.27 -2.97 10.95
CA GLY A 49 6.07 -3.80 10.87
C GLY A 49 4.79 -3.14 11.39
N ALA A 50 4.86 -2.16 12.30
CA ALA A 50 3.68 -1.53 12.92
C ALA A 50 2.72 -0.86 11.89
N HIS A 51 3.26 -0.42 10.76
CA HIS A 51 2.51 0.24 9.69
C HIS A 51 2.30 -0.63 8.44
N ILE A 52 2.72 -1.90 8.49
CA ILE A 52 2.62 -2.83 7.39
C ILE A 52 1.23 -3.47 7.39
N LEU A 53 0.60 -3.52 6.21
CA LEU A 53 -0.68 -4.19 6.03
C LEU A 53 -0.73 -4.86 4.67
N SER A 54 -1.03 -6.16 4.65
CA SER A 54 -1.21 -6.93 3.44
C SER A 54 -2.06 -8.17 3.70
N GLY A 55 -2.98 -8.51 2.79
CA GLY A 55 -3.65 -9.82 2.84
C GLY A 55 -2.67 -11.00 2.70
N ALA A 56 -1.63 -10.80 1.89
CA ALA A 56 -0.41 -11.61 1.77
C ALA A 56 -0.57 -13.13 1.50
N VAL A 57 -0.79 -13.46 0.23
CA VAL A 57 -0.23 -14.67 -0.36
C VAL A 57 1.13 -14.30 -0.97
N PHE A 58 2.22 -14.66 -0.29
CA PHE A 58 3.59 -14.25 -0.59
C PHE A 58 4.28 -15.20 -1.57
N GLU A 59 4.84 -14.65 -2.64
CA GLU A 59 5.65 -15.37 -3.63
C GLU A 59 7.13 -15.27 -3.24
N PRO A 60 7.80 -16.39 -2.89
CA PRO A 60 9.12 -16.35 -2.26
C PRO A 60 10.26 -16.03 -3.22
N ARG A 61 9.99 -15.85 -4.52
CA ARG A 61 11.02 -15.71 -5.58
C ARG A 61 12.11 -14.69 -5.24
N ALA A 62 11.73 -13.47 -4.85
CA ALA A 62 12.70 -12.43 -4.51
C ALA A 62 13.45 -12.73 -3.19
N LEU A 63 12.78 -13.35 -2.22
CA LEU A 63 13.41 -13.76 -0.97
C LEU A 63 14.44 -14.88 -1.20
N ASN A 64 14.14 -15.83 -2.08
CA ASN A 64 15.08 -16.88 -2.52
C ASN A 64 16.35 -16.29 -3.15
N GLU A 65 16.25 -15.15 -3.84
CA GLU A 65 17.42 -14.46 -4.41
C GLU A 65 18.18 -13.62 -3.37
N LEU A 66 17.48 -13.02 -2.41
CA LEU A 66 18.06 -12.12 -1.42
C LEU A 66 18.74 -12.87 -0.27
N LEU A 67 18.07 -13.90 0.26
CA LEU A 67 18.47 -14.70 1.41
C LEU A 67 18.13 -16.18 1.12
N PRO A 68 18.93 -16.89 0.29
CA PRO A 68 18.60 -18.24 -0.17
C PRO A 68 18.42 -19.27 0.95
N ASN A 69 18.98 -19.02 2.14
CA ASN A 69 18.87 -19.84 3.34
C ASN A 69 17.83 -19.30 4.35
N TRP A 70 16.84 -18.50 3.91
CA TRP A 70 15.83 -17.89 4.78
C TRP A 70 15.08 -18.89 5.68
N GLN A 71 14.93 -20.15 5.24
CA GLN A 71 14.30 -21.23 6.00
C GLN A 71 15.13 -21.57 7.24
N GLU A 72 16.45 -21.71 7.08
CA GLU A 72 17.38 -21.99 8.18
C GLU A 72 17.52 -20.80 9.12
N LEU A 73 17.38 -19.59 8.58
CA LEU A 73 17.37 -18.33 9.32
C LEU A 73 16.02 -18.02 10.00
N GLY A 74 15.03 -18.90 9.87
CA GLY A 74 13.75 -18.81 10.60
C GLY A 74 12.77 -17.76 10.08
N ALA A 75 12.76 -17.46 8.78
CA ALA A 75 11.78 -16.51 8.25
C ALA A 75 10.32 -17.01 8.46
N PRO A 76 9.36 -16.11 8.74
CA PRO A 76 8.00 -16.48 9.17
C PRO A 76 7.08 -16.91 8.00
N LEU A 77 7.49 -17.92 7.23
CA LEU A 77 6.75 -18.48 6.08
C LEU A 77 6.31 -19.92 6.38
N ASN A 78 5.44 -20.08 7.37
CA ASN A 78 5.08 -21.40 7.91
C ASN A 78 3.88 -22.07 7.20
N THR A 79 3.04 -21.30 6.50
CA THR A 79 1.80 -21.80 5.90
C THR A 79 1.89 -21.83 4.38
N PRO A 80 2.36 -22.94 3.76
CA PRO A 80 2.32 -23.07 2.31
C PRO A 80 0.87 -23.11 1.81
N VAL A 81 0.62 -22.52 0.64
CA VAL A 81 -0.69 -22.62 -0.01
C VAL A 81 -0.91 -24.03 -0.52
N THR A 82 -2.01 -24.65 -0.10
CA THR A 82 -2.39 -26.03 -0.43
C THR A 82 -3.54 -26.07 -1.44
N HIS A 83 -4.42 -25.07 -1.42
CA HIS A 83 -5.60 -25.03 -2.28
C HIS A 83 -6.01 -23.60 -2.62
N ASP A 84 -6.44 -23.39 -3.88
CA ASP A 84 -6.95 -22.13 -4.39
C ASP A 84 -8.42 -22.28 -4.80
N GLN A 85 -9.28 -21.37 -4.33
CA GLN A 85 -10.67 -21.26 -4.76
C GLN A 85 -10.96 -19.87 -5.30
N ILE A 86 -11.51 -19.80 -6.52
CA ILE A 86 -11.93 -18.54 -7.14
C ILE A 86 -13.44 -18.54 -7.28
N MET A 87 -14.09 -17.62 -6.59
CA MET A 87 -15.54 -17.58 -6.46
C MET A 87 -16.13 -16.38 -7.20
N LEU A 88 -17.16 -16.62 -8.00
CA LEU A 88 -18.01 -15.56 -8.55
C LEU A 88 -19.24 -15.41 -7.65
N PHE A 89 -19.33 -14.31 -6.91
CA PHE A 89 -20.51 -13.97 -6.10
C PHE A 89 -21.51 -13.23 -6.99
N LYS A 90 -22.65 -13.87 -7.25
CA LYS A 90 -23.68 -13.36 -8.16
C LYS A 90 -24.59 -12.35 -7.46
N ASN A 91 -24.84 -12.55 -6.17
CA ASN A 91 -25.62 -11.69 -5.29
C ASN A 91 -25.26 -12.00 -3.83
N SER A 92 -26.04 -11.51 -2.88
CA SER A 92 -25.82 -11.71 -1.43
C SER A 92 -25.88 -13.15 -0.95
N GLU A 93 -26.43 -14.09 -1.74
CA GLU A 93 -26.65 -15.48 -1.30
C GLU A 93 -25.93 -16.52 -2.17
N LYS A 94 -25.80 -16.25 -3.48
CA LYS A 94 -25.38 -17.22 -4.47
C LYS A 94 -23.96 -16.95 -4.94
N ALA A 95 -23.14 -17.99 -4.87
CA ALA A 95 -21.82 -18.02 -5.47
C ALA A 95 -21.64 -19.22 -6.40
N THR A 96 -20.68 -19.11 -7.31
CA THR A 96 -20.24 -20.20 -8.18
C THR A 96 -18.73 -20.24 -8.15
N GLU A 97 -18.16 -21.39 -7.84
CA GLU A 97 -16.72 -21.62 -7.97
C GLU A 97 -16.36 -21.76 -9.45
N LEU A 98 -15.33 -21.03 -9.89
CA LEU A 98 -14.87 -21.07 -11.26
C LEU A 98 -13.98 -22.31 -11.47
N PRO A 99 -14.24 -23.14 -12.49
CA PRO A 99 -13.34 -24.23 -12.84
C PRO A 99 -11.93 -23.73 -13.16
N SER A 100 -10.90 -24.51 -12.81
CA SER A 100 -9.49 -24.07 -12.93
C SER A 100 -9.09 -23.57 -14.33
N PHE A 101 -9.66 -24.11 -15.41
CA PHE A 101 -9.36 -23.66 -16.77
C PHE A 101 -9.91 -22.26 -17.11
N MET A 102 -10.92 -21.79 -16.39
CA MET A 102 -11.50 -20.45 -16.54
C MET A 102 -10.78 -19.40 -15.69
N VAL A 103 -9.94 -19.84 -14.76
CA VAL A 103 -9.16 -18.99 -13.87
C VAL A 103 -7.85 -18.59 -14.58
N PRO A 104 -7.46 -17.30 -14.60
CA PRO A 104 -6.16 -16.91 -15.11
C PRO A 104 -5.02 -17.56 -14.31
N LYS A 105 -3.97 -18.03 -14.98
CA LYS A 105 -2.81 -18.69 -14.36
C LYS A 105 -2.15 -17.87 -13.25
N THR A 106 -2.31 -16.54 -13.28
CA THR A 106 -1.81 -15.60 -12.28
C THR A 106 -2.47 -15.75 -10.91
N PHE A 107 -3.62 -16.43 -10.81
CA PHE A 107 -4.29 -16.72 -9.55
C PHE A 107 -3.90 -18.07 -8.92
N HIS A 108 -3.08 -18.88 -9.59
CA HIS A 108 -2.56 -20.11 -8.99
C HIS A 108 -1.39 -19.79 -8.05
N ASN A 109 -1.45 -20.31 -6.83
CA ASN A 109 -0.55 -19.97 -5.75
C ASN A 109 0.37 -21.11 -5.32
N HIS A 110 0.58 -22.10 -6.20
CA HIS A 110 1.54 -23.16 -5.94
C HIS A 110 2.94 -22.59 -5.64
N GLY A 111 3.54 -23.02 -4.52
CA GLY A 111 4.85 -22.53 -4.06
C GLY A 111 4.81 -21.20 -3.29
N ASN A 112 3.63 -20.61 -3.09
CA ASN A 112 3.45 -19.41 -2.28
C ASN A 112 3.07 -19.75 -0.84
N TYR A 113 3.13 -18.74 0.03
CA TYR A 113 2.87 -18.87 1.46
C TYR A 113 1.84 -17.83 1.93
N ILE A 114 0.96 -18.21 2.85
CA ILE A 114 0.14 -17.27 3.62
C ILE A 114 0.99 -16.81 4.80
N THR A 115 1.17 -15.50 4.99
CA THR A 115 2.05 -14.96 6.05
C THR A 115 1.67 -13.54 6.46
N SER A 116 2.13 -13.10 7.63
CA SER A 116 2.12 -11.70 8.05
C SER A 116 3.31 -10.95 7.44
N ILE A 117 3.03 -9.95 6.61
CA ILE A 117 4.11 -9.13 6.03
C ILE A 117 4.71 -8.21 7.10
N GLY A 118 3.95 -7.81 8.12
CA GLY A 118 4.50 -7.14 9.30
C GLY A 118 5.59 -7.98 9.97
N ASN A 119 5.33 -9.27 10.21
CA ASN A 119 6.32 -10.18 10.80
C ASN A 119 7.50 -10.43 9.87
N LEU A 120 7.27 -10.58 8.57
CA LEU A 120 8.36 -10.71 7.59
C LEU A 120 9.25 -9.45 7.57
N CYS A 121 8.69 -8.25 7.69
CA CYS A 121 9.48 -7.01 7.76
C CYS A 121 10.29 -6.92 9.05
N ARG A 122 9.73 -7.32 10.21
CA ARG A 122 10.50 -7.42 11.47
C ARG A 122 11.69 -8.36 11.31
N TRP A 123 11.46 -9.55 10.77
CA TRP A 123 12.53 -10.52 10.52
C TRP A 123 13.57 -9.97 9.52
N LEU A 124 13.15 -9.33 8.42
CA LEU A 124 14.07 -8.69 7.47
C LEU A 124 14.89 -7.57 8.11
N ALA A 125 14.32 -6.80 9.05
CA ALA A 125 15.06 -5.79 9.79
C ALA A 125 16.16 -6.42 10.65
N GLU A 126 15.88 -7.52 11.36
CA GLU A 126 16.91 -8.26 12.09
C GLU A 126 18.04 -8.73 11.16
N GLN A 127 17.72 -9.19 9.95
CA GLN A 127 18.72 -9.58 8.96
C GLN A 127 19.56 -8.39 8.47
N ALA A 128 18.95 -7.22 8.31
CA ALA A 128 19.64 -5.99 7.90
C ALA A 128 20.55 -5.45 9.01
N GLU A 129 20.07 -5.41 10.26
CA GLU A 129 20.85 -5.00 11.43
C GLU A 129 22.06 -5.91 11.66
N ALA A 130 21.89 -7.23 11.47
CA ALA A 130 22.99 -8.19 11.52
C ALA A 130 24.06 -7.96 10.44
N LEU A 131 23.74 -7.21 9.38
CA LEU A 131 24.68 -6.78 8.34
C LEU A 131 25.24 -5.37 8.58
N GLY A 132 24.91 -4.72 9.70
CA GLY A 132 25.39 -3.38 10.07
C GLY A 132 24.55 -2.22 9.53
N VAL A 133 23.33 -2.47 9.05
CA VAL A 133 22.39 -1.41 8.67
C VAL A 133 21.84 -0.74 9.92
N GLU A 134 21.82 0.59 9.95
CA GLU A 134 21.19 1.37 11.01
C GLU A 134 19.70 1.58 10.69
N ILE A 135 18.80 1.12 11.57
CA ILE A 135 17.35 1.24 11.39
C ILE A 135 16.76 2.09 12.51
N PHE A 136 16.05 3.14 12.13
CA PHE A 136 15.43 4.12 13.03
C PHE A 136 13.91 4.10 12.89
N PRO A 137 13.20 3.17 13.58
CA PRO A 137 11.75 3.26 13.71
C PRO A 137 11.35 4.45 14.59
N GLY A 138 10.15 4.98 14.35
CA GLY A 138 9.63 6.17 14.99
C GLY A 138 10.10 7.48 14.37
N PHE A 139 10.96 7.45 13.34
CA PHE A 139 11.49 8.64 12.68
C PHE A 139 10.92 8.78 11.26
N PRO A 140 9.82 9.53 11.07
CA PRO A 140 9.29 9.77 9.74
C PRO A 140 10.19 10.75 8.99
N ALA A 141 10.52 10.45 7.72
CA ALA A 141 11.05 11.47 6.81
C ALA A 141 9.90 12.42 6.43
N ALA A 142 10.03 13.71 6.74
CA ALA A 142 8.99 14.72 6.59
C ALA A 142 9.20 15.64 5.38
N SER A 143 10.45 15.85 4.95
CA SER A 143 10.75 16.65 3.75
C SER A 143 12.02 16.16 3.04
N ILE A 144 12.11 16.47 1.74
CA ILE A 144 13.26 16.16 0.89
C ILE A 144 14.27 17.32 0.95
N ILE A 145 15.56 17.01 1.07
CA ILE A 145 16.64 17.99 0.89
C ILE A 145 17.03 17.96 -0.59
N ILE A 146 16.84 19.08 -1.30
CA ILE A 146 17.25 19.24 -2.70
C ILE A 146 18.27 20.37 -2.80
N GLU A 147 19.43 20.07 -3.38
CA GLU A 147 20.53 21.00 -3.60
C GLU A 147 20.99 20.84 -5.04
N GLU A 148 21.13 21.95 -5.79
CA GLU A 148 21.61 21.92 -7.18
C GLU A 148 20.83 20.94 -8.09
N GLN A 149 19.51 20.87 -7.95
CA GLN A 149 18.62 19.91 -8.64
C GLN A 149 18.93 18.43 -8.37
N ARG A 150 19.55 18.13 -7.23
CA ARG A 150 19.88 16.78 -6.78
C ARG A 150 19.27 16.53 -5.40
N VAL A 151 18.76 15.33 -5.19
CA VAL A 151 18.38 14.87 -3.85
C VAL A 151 19.65 14.68 -3.02
N ALA A 152 19.72 15.38 -1.89
CA ALA A 152 20.85 15.35 -0.97
C ALA A 152 20.52 14.68 0.39
N GLY A 153 19.28 14.22 0.57
CA GLY A 153 18.84 13.60 1.82
C GLY A 153 17.37 13.86 2.15
N VAL A 154 17.03 13.67 3.42
CA VAL A 154 15.72 13.98 3.99
C VAL A 154 15.84 14.67 5.35
N ILE A 155 14.79 15.34 5.79
CA ILE A 155 14.67 15.86 7.15
C ILE A 155 13.61 15.03 7.88
N THR A 156 13.91 14.59 9.11
CA THR A 156 12.91 13.90 9.95
C THR A 156 11.84 14.88 10.46
N GLY A 157 10.72 14.36 10.96
CA GLY A 157 9.65 15.18 11.53
C GLY A 157 10.10 15.95 12.78
N ASP A 158 9.68 17.22 12.89
CA ASP A 158 9.77 17.98 14.14
C ASP A 158 8.87 17.34 15.21
N MET A 159 9.29 17.42 16.47
CA MET A 159 8.49 16.97 17.62
C MET A 159 8.15 18.15 18.52
N GLY A 160 7.00 18.07 19.19
CA GLY A 160 6.63 19.06 20.18
C GLY A 160 6.07 20.34 19.56
N ILE A 161 5.35 20.24 18.44
CA ILE A 161 4.57 21.35 17.87
C ILE A 161 3.11 21.15 18.29
N ASN A 162 2.42 22.20 18.74
CA ASN A 162 1.01 22.12 19.10
C ASN A 162 0.08 22.20 17.87
N SER A 163 -1.21 21.96 18.07
CA SER A 163 -2.24 22.03 17.03
C SER A 163 -2.33 23.39 16.29
N ASN A 164 -1.89 24.49 16.92
CA ASN A 164 -1.83 25.83 16.33
C ASN A 164 -0.53 26.10 15.56
N GLY A 165 0.44 25.18 15.58
CA GLY A 165 1.74 25.34 14.94
C GLY A 165 2.80 26.05 15.80
N GLU A 166 2.54 26.21 17.10
CA GLU A 166 3.49 26.83 18.04
C GLU A 166 4.36 25.76 18.70
N GLN A 167 5.60 26.12 19.04
CA GLN A 167 6.55 25.23 19.70
C GLN A 167 6.16 25.03 21.18
N LYS A 168 6.00 23.77 21.60
CA LYS A 168 5.81 23.39 23.01
C LYS A 168 7.16 23.45 23.76
N PRO A 169 7.18 23.45 25.11
CA PRO A 169 8.42 23.48 25.89
C PRO A 169 9.41 22.34 25.59
N GLY A 170 8.94 21.20 25.09
CA GLY A 170 9.75 20.06 24.64
C GLY A 170 9.94 19.98 23.13
N PHE A 171 9.91 21.13 22.43
CA PHE A 171 10.11 21.16 20.98
C PHE A 171 11.52 20.68 20.62
N GLU A 172 11.58 19.75 19.68
CA GLU A 172 12.83 19.25 19.11
C GLU A 172 12.79 19.36 17.58
N PRO A 173 13.79 20.04 16.96
CA PRO A 173 13.98 19.98 15.52
C PRO A 173 14.11 18.54 15.03
N GLY A 174 13.43 18.22 13.94
CA GLY A 174 13.82 17.10 13.09
C GLY A 174 15.27 17.27 12.59
N MET A 175 15.92 16.13 12.36
CA MET A 175 17.32 16.01 11.98
C MET A 175 17.47 15.92 10.46
N GLU A 176 18.53 16.51 9.92
CA GLU A 176 18.92 16.32 8.52
C GLU A 176 19.69 15.00 8.36
N LEU A 177 19.18 14.11 7.54
CA LEU A 177 19.85 12.87 7.14
C LEU A 177 20.37 13.06 5.72
N ARG A 178 21.63 13.45 5.61
CA ARG A 178 22.29 13.75 4.33
C ARG A 178 22.87 12.48 3.73
N ALA A 179 22.73 12.31 2.42
CA ALA A 179 23.18 11.12 1.72
C ALA A 179 23.70 11.39 0.30
N LYS A 180 24.60 10.52 -0.17
CA LYS A 180 24.97 10.46 -1.58
C LYS A 180 23.78 9.99 -2.43
N TYR A 181 23.05 8.99 -1.93
CA TYR A 181 21.81 8.50 -2.54
C TYR A 181 20.68 8.34 -1.52
N THR A 182 19.48 8.77 -1.87
CA THR A 182 18.26 8.57 -1.08
C THR A 182 17.27 7.65 -1.80
N VAL A 183 16.85 6.59 -1.14
CA VAL A 183 15.88 5.61 -1.64
C VAL A 183 14.51 5.89 -1.05
N PHE A 184 13.52 6.14 -1.91
CA PHE A 184 12.14 6.42 -1.53
C PHE A 184 11.30 5.13 -1.63
N ALA A 185 11.03 4.52 -0.47
CA ALA A 185 10.35 3.23 -0.31
C ALA A 185 9.11 3.31 0.60
N GLU A 186 8.42 4.46 0.64
CA GLU A 186 7.26 4.72 1.53
C GLU A 186 6.03 3.84 1.23
N GLY A 187 6.07 3.10 0.13
CA GLY A 187 5.00 2.26 -0.36
C GLY A 187 3.92 3.02 -1.13
N SER A 188 2.70 2.47 -1.16
CA SER A 188 1.60 3.05 -1.93
C SER A 188 1.29 4.49 -1.51
N ARG A 189 1.34 5.40 -2.50
CA ARG A 189 1.15 6.86 -2.34
C ARG A 189 2.03 7.43 -1.22
N GLY A 190 3.33 7.18 -1.31
CA GLY A 190 4.37 7.90 -0.56
C GLY A 190 4.23 9.41 -0.75
N HIS A 191 4.32 10.19 0.32
CA HIS A 191 4.09 11.63 0.23
C HIS A 191 5.33 12.37 -0.28
N LEU A 192 6.53 11.91 0.09
CA LEU A 192 7.78 12.42 -0.48
C LEU A 192 7.91 11.92 -1.92
N GLY A 193 7.58 10.66 -2.20
CA GLY A 193 7.58 10.15 -3.56
C GLY A 193 6.59 10.88 -4.49
N LYS A 194 5.44 11.34 -3.96
CA LYS A 194 4.51 12.24 -4.69
C LYS A 194 5.18 13.58 -4.99
N GLN A 195 5.83 14.20 -4.01
CA GLN A 195 6.57 15.47 -4.20
C GLN A 195 7.70 15.30 -5.23
N LEU A 196 8.46 14.21 -5.12
CA LEU A 196 9.57 13.91 -6.03
C LEU A 196 9.10 13.73 -7.48
N GLN A 197 7.99 13.02 -7.69
CA GLN A 197 7.39 12.86 -9.02
C GLN A 197 6.95 14.20 -9.62
N GLN A 198 6.44 15.12 -8.80
CA GLN A 198 6.04 16.46 -9.24
C GLN A 198 7.25 17.33 -9.58
N GLU A 199 8.23 17.40 -8.68
CA GLU A 199 9.43 18.23 -8.82
C GLU A 199 10.26 17.84 -10.06
N PHE A 200 10.47 16.54 -10.26
CA PHE A 200 11.28 16.01 -11.36
C PHE A 200 10.47 15.51 -12.56
N LYS A 201 9.15 15.78 -12.57
CA LYS A 201 8.22 15.45 -13.67
C LYS A 201 8.30 13.99 -14.13
N LEU A 202 8.34 13.07 -13.17
CA LEU A 202 8.68 11.66 -13.42
C LEU A 202 7.58 10.86 -14.12
N ALA A 203 6.36 11.40 -14.20
CA ALA A 203 5.17 10.71 -14.68
C ALA A 203 4.61 11.27 -16.01
N GLU A 204 5.35 12.12 -16.74
CA GLU A 204 4.84 12.77 -17.97
C GLU A 204 4.53 11.78 -19.11
N ASP A 205 5.28 10.67 -19.22
CA ASP A 205 5.16 9.69 -20.32
C ASP A 205 4.47 8.37 -19.93
N CYS A 206 3.83 8.31 -18.75
CA CYS A 206 3.12 7.13 -18.28
C CYS A 206 1.60 7.37 -18.16
N SER A 207 0.84 6.27 -18.03
CA SER A 207 -0.59 6.38 -17.67
C SER A 207 -0.72 6.83 -16.21
N PRO A 208 -1.83 7.47 -15.83
CA PRO A 208 -2.08 7.79 -14.44
C PRO A 208 -1.99 6.55 -13.57
N GLN A 209 -1.40 6.70 -12.38
CA GLN A 209 -1.40 5.63 -11.41
C GLN A 209 -2.85 5.35 -10.96
N HIS A 210 -3.19 4.07 -10.91
CA HIS A 210 -4.45 3.60 -10.35
C HIS A 210 -4.23 3.00 -8.98
N TYR A 211 -5.23 3.10 -8.13
CA TYR A 211 -5.18 2.64 -6.77
C TYR A 211 -6.44 1.90 -6.38
N ALA A 212 -6.33 1.11 -5.33
CA ALA A 212 -7.46 0.56 -4.60
C ALA A 212 -7.29 0.82 -3.12
N ILE A 213 -8.37 0.69 -2.35
CA ILE A 213 -8.31 0.56 -0.90
C ILE A 213 -8.54 -0.91 -0.54
N GLY A 214 -7.57 -1.51 0.15
CA GLY A 214 -7.67 -2.85 0.70
C GLY A 214 -7.98 -2.80 2.20
N PHE A 215 -8.98 -3.56 2.62
CA PHE A 215 -9.30 -3.82 4.02
C PHE A 215 -8.77 -5.19 4.42
N LYS A 216 -8.30 -5.31 5.66
CA LYS A 216 -7.95 -6.58 6.28
C LYS A 216 -8.48 -6.64 7.69
N GLU A 217 -9.09 -7.76 8.03
CA GLU A 217 -9.32 -8.19 9.41
C GLU A 217 -8.63 -9.53 9.63
N ILE A 218 -8.12 -9.75 10.84
CA ILE A 218 -7.67 -11.06 11.32
C ILE A 218 -8.72 -11.59 12.27
N TRP A 219 -9.04 -12.87 12.15
CA TRP A 219 -10.04 -13.55 12.97
C TRP A 219 -9.49 -14.87 13.50
N ASP A 220 -9.63 -15.10 14.80
CA ASP A 220 -9.52 -16.43 15.39
C ASP A 220 -10.83 -17.17 15.09
N ILE A 221 -10.76 -18.39 14.54
CA ILE A 221 -11.95 -19.17 14.18
C ILE A 221 -11.94 -20.56 14.82
N PRO A 222 -13.11 -21.21 14.98
CA PRO A 222 -13.19 -22.58 15.46
C PRO A 222 -12.39 -23.56 14.59
N ALA A 223 -11.74 -24.53 15.22
CA ALA A 223 -10.82 -25.46 14.55
C ALA A 223 -11.50 -26.26 13.44
N GLU A 224 -12.78 -26.61 13.59
CA GLU A 224 -13.56 -27.35 12.60
C GLU A 224 -13.89 -26.54 11.34
N GLN A 225 -13.73 -25.22 11.38
CA GLN A 225 -13.93 -24.32 10.24
C GLN A 225 -12.59 -23.97 9.55
N HIS A 226 -11.46 -24.31 10.17
CA HIS A 226 -10.13 -23.91 9.73
C HIS A 226 -9.47 -24.94 8.80
N GLN A 227 -8.95 -24.48 7.65
CA GLN A 227 -8.29 -25.30 6.64
C GLN A 227 -6.94 -24.67 6.25
N PRO A 228 -5.85 -24.89 7.00
CA PRO A 228 -4.56 -24.22 6.76
C PRO A 228 -4.08 -24.33 5.31
N GLY A 229 -3.63 -23.21 4.74
CA GLY A 229 -3.16 -23.16 3.35
C GLY A 229 -4.26 -22.96 2.30
N LEU A 230 -5.54 -22.89 2.69
CA LEU A 230 -6.63 -22.55 1.80
C LEU A 230 -6.64 -21.05 1.47
N VAL A 231 -6.65 -20.73 0.18
CA VAL A 231 -6.74 -19.39 -0.37
C VAL A 231 -8.05 -19.23 -1.15
N VAL A 232 -8.93 -18.36 -0.67
CA VAL A 232 -10.20 -18.02 -1.36
C VAL A 232 -10.12 -16.60 -1.89
N HIS A 233 -10.38 -16.43 -3.18
CA HIS A 233 -10.64 -15.14 -3.79
C HIS A 233 -12.08 -15.08 -4.31
N SER A 234 -12.65 -13.88 -4.36
CA SER A 234 -13.99 -13.65 -4.88
C SER A 234 -14.06 -12.40 -5.74
N THR A 235 -14.96 -12.41 -6.72
CA THR A 235 -15.33 -11.25 -7.54
C THR A 235 -16.85 -11.17 -7.70
N GLY A 236 -17.36 -10.01 -8.10
CA GLY A 236 -18.78 -9.70 -8.15
C GLY A 236 -19.26 -9.08 -6.84
N TRP A 237 -20.40 -9.56 -6.32
CA TRP A 237 -21.05 -8.98 -5.14
C TRP A 237 -20.08 -8.88 -3.94
N PRO A 238 -20.09 -7.76 -3.19
CA PRO A 238 -21.08 -6.69 -3.24
C PRO A 238 -20.76 -5.55 -4.23
N LEU A 239 -19.64 -5.64 -4.94
CA LEU A 239 -19.23 -4.63 -5.92
C LEU A 239 -19.99 -4.87 -7.23
N THR A 240 -20.82 -3.89 -7.64
CA THR A 240 -21.65 -3.96 -8.84
C THR A 240 -21.39 -2.75 -9.73
N ASP A 241 -21.42 -2.97 -11.06
CA ASP A 241 -21.33 -2.11 -12.27
C ASP A 241 -20.48 -0.82 -12.25
N GLU A 242 -20.49 -0.04 -11.17
CA GLU A 242 -19.77 1.21 -10.99
C GLU A 242 -18.60 1.14 -10.00
N ALA A 243 -18.34 -0.05 -9.44
CA ALA A 243 -17.19 -0.34 -8.61
C ALA A 243 -16.59 -1.69 -8.98
N THR A 244 -15.26 -1.76 -9.06
CA THR A 244 -14.51 -3.00 -9.30
C THR A 244 -13.64 -3.33 -8.10
N GLY A 245 -13.25 -4.60 -8.01
CA GLY A 245 -12.48 -5.10 -6.88
C GLY A 245 -12.70 -6.59 -6.65
N GLY A 246 -12.41 -7.04 -5.44
CA GLY A 246 -12.56 -8.45 -5.07
C GLY A 246 -12.29 -8.70 -3.60
N GLY A 247 -12.93 -9.75 -3.07
CA GLY A 247 -12.76 -10.19 -1.70
C GLY A 247 -11.74 -11.31 -1.60
N TYR A 248 -11.14 -11.48 -0.42
CA TYR A 248 -10.25 -12.58 -0.13
C TYR A 248 -10.48 -13.14 1.28
N LEU A 249 -10.19 -14.42 1.45
CA LEU A 249 -10.17 -15.12 2.73
C LEU A 249 -9.07 -16.18 2.70
N TYR A 250 -8.07 -16.06 3.58
CA TYR A 250 -6.92 -16.97 3.65
C TYR A 250 -6.85 -17.64 5.01
N HIS A 251 -6.70 -18.95 5.04
CA HIS A 251 -6.51 -19.72 6.26
C HIS A 251 -5.03 -19.80 6.62
N ALA A 252 -4.63 -18.97 7.57
CA ALA A 252 -3.25 -18.75 7.99
C ALA A 252 -2.84 -19.74 9.09
N GLU A 253 -1.73 -19.45 9.77
CA GLU A 253 -1.31 -20.21 10.95
C GLU A 253 -2.19 -19.92 12.18
N ASP A 254 -2.01 -20.69 13.26
CA ASP A 254 -2.63 -20.46 14.57
C ASP A 254 -4.17 -20.44 14.62
N GLY A 255 -4.83 -21.09 13.66
CA GLY A 255 -6.29 -21.10 13.59
C GLY A 255 -6.89 -19.76 13.19
N GLN A 256 -6.08 -18.89 12.57
CA GLN A 256 -6.50 -17.57 12.13
C GLN A 256 -6.88 -17.55 10.65
N VAL A 257 -7.81 -16.67 10.30
CA VAL A 257 -8.08 -16.30 8.91
C VAL A 257 -7.82 -14.82 8.67
N TYR A 258 -7.25 -14.52 7.50
CA TYR A 258 -7.12 -13.16 6.98
C TYR A 258 -8.25 -12.93 5.99
N VAL A 259 -9.18 -12.03 6.33
CA VAL A 259 -10.33 -11.70 5.47
C VAL A 259 -10.27 -10.24 5.06
N GLY A 260 -10.63 -9.95 3.81
CA GLY A 260 -10.58 -8.58 3.30
C GLY A 260 -11.34 -8.36 2.01
N LEU A 261 -11.51 -7.09 1.69
CA LEU A 261 -12.08 -6.62 0.42
C LEU A 261 -11.17 -5.54 -0.15
N ILE A 262 -10.90 -5.62 -1.44
CA ILE A 262 -10.21 -4.59 -2.21
C ILE A 262 -11.25 -3.89 -3.08
N VAL A 263 -11.29 -2.56 -3.01
CA VAL A 263 -12.17 -1.73 -3.84
C VAL A 263 -11.32 -0.75 -4.64
N ASP A 264 -11.41 -0.80 -5.95
CA ASP A 264 -10.69 0.12 -6.83
C ASP A 264 -11.20 1.54 -6.62
N LEU A 265 -10.26 2.50 -6.49
CA LEU A 265 -10.59 3.88 -6.19
C LEU A 265 -11.10 4.64 -7.41
N ASN A 266 -11.25 4.01 -8.58
CA ASN A 266 -11.96 4.58 -9.73
C ASN A 266 -13.50 4.42 -9.65
N TYR A 267 -14.05 3.91 -8.54
CA TYR A 267 -15.50 3.79 -8.38
C TYR A 267 -16.22 5.14 -8.59
N LYS A 268 -17.44 5.08 -9.14
CA LYS A 268 -18.13 6.28 -9.66
C LYS A 268 -19.18 6.86 -8.71
N ASN A 269 -19.85 6.02 -7.93
CA ASN A 269 -20.92 6.47 -7.04
C ASN A 269 -20.36 7.12 -5.76
N PRO A 270 -20.58 8.42 -5.50
CA PRO A 270 -20.06 9.09 -4.31
C PRO A 270 -20.68 8.60 -2.99
N TYR A 271 -21.80 7.88 -3.03
CA TYR A 271 -22.43 7.26 -1.86
C TYR A 271 -21.83 5.91 -1.47
N LEU A 272 -20.94 5.35 -2.30
CA LEU A 272 -20.27 4.09 -1.98
C LEU A 272 -19.32 4.27 -0.79
N SER A 273 -19.44 3.38 0.19
CA SER A 273 -18.57 3.32 1.35
C SER A 273 -17.78 2.01 1.29
N PRO A 274 -16.48 2.05 0.90
CA PRO A 274 -15.67 0.83 0.78
C PRO A 274 -15.61 0.03 2.08
N PHE A 275 -15.64 0.72 3.23
CA PHE A 275 -15.73 0.07 4.54
C PHE A 275 -17.05 -0.70 4.70
N ASN A 276 -18.19 -0.09 4.38
CA ASN A 276 -19.47 -0.78 4.50
C ASN A 276 -19.62 -1.89 3.45
N GLU A 277 -19.04 -1.75 2.25
CA GLU A 277 -18.99 -2.86 1.29
C GLU A 277 -18.17 -4.04 1.85
N PHE A 278 -17.08 -3.78 2.55
CA PHE A 278 -16.32 -4.83 3.22
C PHE A 278 -17.12 -5.50 4.34
N GLN A 279 -17.83 -4.73 5.17
CA GLN A 279 -18.70 -5.32 6.20
C GLN A 279 -19.82 -6.14 5.55
N ARG A 280 -20.46 -5.62 4.49
CA ARG A 280 -21.49 -6.31 3.71
C ARG A 280 -20.95 -7.60 3.08
N PHE A 281 -19.75 -7.57 2.50
CA PHE A 281 -19.11 -8.75 1.89
C PHE A 281 -19.05 -9.94 2.86
N LYS A 282 -18.74 -9.70 4.13
CA LYS A 282 -18.66 -10.76 5.16
C LYS A 282 -20.00 -11.47 5.39
N THR A 283 -21.13 -10.86 5.06
CA THR A 283 -22.46 -11.48 5.23
C THR A 283 -22.77 -12.54 4.18
N HIS A 284 -22.01 -12.61 3.07
CA HIS A 284 -22.21 -13.64 2.07
C HIS A 284 -22.00 -15.04 2.69
N PRO A 285 -22.88 -16.04 2.45
CA PRO A 285 -22.82 -17.35 3.11
C PRO A 285 -21.46 -18.07 3.02
N LYS A 286 -20.73 -17.88 1.91
CA LYS A 286 -19.38 -18.47 1.72
C LYS A 286 -18.29 -17.86 2.60
N ILE A 287 -18.49 -16.65 3.12
CA ILE A 287 -17.55 -15.97 4.03
C ILE A 287 -18.06 -16.12 5.46
N ALA A 288 -19.34 -15.85 5.68
CA ALA A 288 -19.99 -15.94 6.99
C ALA A 288 -19.83 -17.33 7.64
N ALA A 289 -19.83 -18.40 6.84
CA ALA A 289 -19.64 -19.76 7.33
C ALA A 289 -18.30 -19.98 8.05
N THR A 290 -17.22 -19.34 7.58
CA THR A 290 -15.88 -19.44 8.17
C THR A 290 -15.68 -18.54 9.38
N LEU A 291 -16.40 -17.42 9.44
CA LEU A 291 -16.31 -16.45 10.54
C LEU A 291 -17.31 -16.74 11.67
N LYS A 292 -18.16 -17.75 11.50
CA LYS A 292 -19.24 -18.05 12.42
C LYS A 292 -18.65 -18.48 13.77
N GLN A 293 -19.04 -17.76 14.83
CA GLN A 293 -18.50 -17.93 16.19
C GLN A 293 -17.00 -17.63 16.30
N GLY A 294 -16.39 -17.03 15.28
CA GLY A 294 -15.05 -16.50 15.35
C GLY A 294 -14.98 -15.20 16.15
N LYS A 295 -13.76 -14.78 16.46
CA LYS A 295 -13.45 -13.52 17.13
C LYS A 295 -12.54 -12.69 16.24
N ARG A 296 -12.99 -11.48 15.88
CA ARG A 296 -12.15 -10.49 15.21
C ARG A 296 -11.08 -9.97 16.17
N VAL A 297 -9.81 -10.04 15.78
CA VAL A 297 -8.67 -9.64 16.62
C VAL A 297 -7.95 -8.39 16.14
N SER A 298 -7.94 -8.12 14.84
CA SER A 298 -7.29 -6.93 14.28
C SER A 298 -8.05 -6.40 13.08
N TYR A 299 -7.88 -5.11 12.80
CA TYR A 299 -8.44 -4.42 11.64
C TYR A 299 -7.41 -3.41 11.09
N GLY A 300 -7.41 -3.24 9.78
CA GLY A 300 -6.72 -2.13 9.14
C GLY A 300 -7.13 -1.97 7.68
N ALA A 301 -6.64 -0.88 7.08
CA ALA A 301 -6.77 -0.66 5.66
C ALA A 301 -5.55 0.07 5.09
N ARG A 302 -5.24 -0.19 3.81
CA ARG A 302 -4.13 0.42 3.10
C ARG A 302 -4.47 0.61 1.63
N ALA A 303 -4.11 1.76 1.07
CA ALA A 303 -4.17 1.94 -0.37
C ALA A 303 -3.16 1.02 -1.06
N ILE A 304 -3.50 0.52 -2.25
CA ILE A 304 -2.72 -0.40 -3.05
C ILE A 304 -2.47 0.27 -4.40
N THR A 305 -1.21 0.35 -4.82
CA THR A 305 -0.83 0.88 -6.15
C THR A 305 -1.12 -0.20 -7.20
N LYS A 306 -2.08 0.03 -8.10
CA LYS A 306 -2.63 -0.94 -9.07
C LYS A 306 -2.62 -0.44 -10.52
N GLY A 307 -1.88 0.59 -10.89
CA GLY A 307 -1.74 1.01 -12.30
C GLY A 307 -0.80 0.12 -13.13
N GLY A 308 0.03 -0.68 -12.48
CA GLY A 308 0.92 -1.66 -13.13
C GLY A 308 1.91 -1.04 -14.12
N PHE A 309 2.35 -1.84 -15.09
CA PHE A 309 3.43 -1.49 -16.01
C PHE A 309 3.26 -0.16 -16.74
N HIS A 310 2.05 0.14 -17.23
CA HIS A 310 1.80 1.37 -17.99
C HIS A 310 1.84 2.64 -17.13
N SER A 311 1.83 2.50 -15.80
CA SER A 311 1.81 3.60 -14.84
C SER A 311 3.11 3.72 -14.05
N LEU A 312 4.17 3.03 -14.49
CA LEU A 312 5.50 3.17 -13.90
C LEU A 312 6.10 4.51 -14.32
N PRO A 313 6.44 5.40 -13.37
CA PRO A 313 7.16 6.62 -13.68
C PRO A 313 8.63 6.31 -13.96
N ARG A 314 9.39 7.31 -14.42
CA ARG A 314 10.85 7.27 -14.30
C ARG A 314 11.20 7.15 -12.83
N MET A 315 12.01 6.15 -12.48
CA MET A 315 12.28 5.81 -11.07
C MET A 315 13.52 6.53 -10.53
N THR A 316 14.42 7.00 -11.38
CA THR A 316 15.68 7.62 -10.98
C THR A 316 15.60 9.15 -11.09
N VAL A 317 16.31 9.82 -10.18
CA VAL A 317 16.65 11.23 -10.22
C VAL A 317 18.10 11.39 -9.78
N PRO A 318 18.75 12.53 -10.04
CA PRO A 318 20.04 12.81 -9.43
C PRO A 318 19.95 12.70 -7.90
N GLY A 319 20.76 11.81 -7.32
CA GLY A 319 20.85 11.55 -5.88
C GLY A 319 19.69 10.75 -5.29
N GLY A 320 18.74 10.23 -6.09
CA GLY A 320 17.59 9.52 -5.54
C GLY A 320 16.92 8.51 -6.45
N ILE A 321 16.13 7.61 -5.84
CA ILE A 321 15.40 6.56 -6.56
C ILE A 321 14.09 6.17 -5.88
N LEU A 322 13.03 5.95 -6.67
CA LEU A 322 11.73 5.44 -6.25
C LEU A 322 11.67 3.93 -6.45
N ILE A 323 11.27 3.18 -5.42
CA ILE A 323 11.15 1.71 -5.50
C ILE A 323 9.83 1.19 -4.92
N GLY A 324 9.56 -0.09 -5.14
CA GLY A 324 8.40 -0.80 -4.60
C GLY A 324 7.06 -0.22 -5.04
N CYS A 325 6.05 -0.35 -4.18
CA CYS A 325 4.73 0.24 -4.43
C CYS A 325 4.74 1.77 -4.49
N ASN A 326 5.85 2.43 -4.08
CA ASN A 326 6.02 3.86 -4.26
C ASN A 326 6.21 4.23 -5.75
N ALA A 327 6.98 3.42 -6.48
CA ALA A 327 7.07 3.50 -7.94
C ALA A 327 5.89 2.82 -8.64
N GLY A 328 5.23 1.87 -7.97
CA GLY A 328 4.06 1.16 -8.49
C GLY A 328 4.37 -0.19 -9.11
N THR A 329 5.36 -0.90 -8.58
CA THR A 329 5.82 -2.20 -9.09
C THR A 329 4.89 -3.38 -8.79
N LEU A 330 3.63 -3.17 -8.41
CA LEU A 330 2.71 -4.25 -8.07
C LEU A 330 2.19 -4.96 -9.33
N ASN A 331 2.12 -6.28 -9.30
CA ASN A 331 1.46 -7.07 -10.33
C ASN A 331 -0.04 -7.13 -10.07
N PHE A 332 -0.82 -6.39 -10.88
CA PHE A 332 -2.29 -6.37 -10.78
C PHE A 332 -2.88 -7.77 -10.88
N ALA A 333 -2.46 -8.53 -11.89
CA ALA A 333 -3.07 -9.81 -12.26
C ALA A 333 -2.94 -10.89 -11.18
N LYS A 334 -1.94 -10.75 -10.30
CA LYS A 334 -1.70 -11.64 -9.16
C LYS A 334 -2.23 -11.08 -7.84
N ILE A 335 -2.53 -9.77 -7.77
CA ILE A 335 -2.74 -9.04 -6.51
C ILE A 335 -1.52 -9.18 -5.58
N LYS A 336 -0.31 -9.18 -6.16
CA LYS A 336 0.95 -9.37 -5.42
C LYS A 336 1.93 -8.25 -5.77
N GLY A 337 2.40 -7.57 -4.73
CA GLY A 337 3.41 -6.52 -4.85
C GLY A 337 4.65 -6.72 -3.99
N ASN A 338 4.66 -7.69 -3.06
CA ASN A 338 5.78 -7.84 -2.11
C ASN A 338 7.05 -8.32 -2.82
N HIS A 339 6.99 -9.39 -3.60
CA HIS A 339 8.14 -9.94 -4.32
C HIS A 339 8.69 -8.98 -5.37
N THR A 340 7.80 -8.29 -6.09
CA THR A 340 8.21 -7.27 -7.05
C THR A 340 8.82 -6.04 -6.38
N ALA A 341 8.29 -5.64 -5.21
CA ALA A 341 8.85 -4.55 -4.41
C ALA A 341 10.25 -4.91 -3.87
N MET A 342 10.43 -6.12 -3.33
CA MET A 342 11.73 -6.62 -2.91
C MET A 342 12.74 -6.60 -4.07
N LYS A 343 12.34 -7.12 -5.24
CA LYS A 343 13.23 -7.13 -6.42
C LYS A 343 13.62 -5.74 -6.87
N SER A 344 12.69 -4.78 -6.87
CA SER A 344 13.03 -3.39 -7.20
C SER A 344 14.05 -2.78 -6.22
N GLY A 345 13.96 -3.12 -4.93
CA GLY A 345 14.95 -2.71 -3.93
C GLY A 345 16.33 -3.33 -4.17
N MET A 346 16.38 -4.60 -4.56
CA MET A 346 17.64 -5.27 -4.93
C MET A 346 18.30 -4.64 -6.16
N LEU A 347 17.53 -4.33 -7.19
CA LEU A 347 18.06 -3.68 -8.41
C LEU A 347 18.55 -2.25 -8.12
N ALA A 348 17.86 -1.52 -7.24
CA ALA A 348 18.29 -0.21 -6.78
C ALA A 348 19.60 -0.30 -5.99
N ALA A 349 19.69 -1.27 -5.08
CA ALA A 349 20.92 -1.55 -4.33
C ALA A 349 22.10 -1.83 -5.25
N GLU A 350 21.91 -2.69 -6.27
CA GLU A 350 22.95 -3.02 -7.25
C GLU A 350 23.43 -1.79 -8.03
N SER A 351 22.53 -0.89 -8.39
CA SER A 351 22.84 0.35 -9.14
C SER A 351 23.57 1.36 -8.24
N ILE A 352 23.07 1.56 -7.01
CA ILE A 352 23.69 2.45 -6.02
C ILE A 352 25.09 1.97 -5.67
N PHE A 353 25.24 0.67 -5.37
CA PHE A 353 26.52 0.08 -5.04
C PHE A 353 27.51 0.24 -6.21
N HIS A 354 27.07 -0.01 -7.45
CA HIS A 354 27.90 0.21 -8.63
C HIS A 354 28.38 1.66 -8.74
N ALA A 355 27.50 2.64 -8.53
CA ALA A 355 27.85 4.05 -8.58
C ALA A 355 28.85 4.46 -7.48
N LEU A 356 28.61 4.00 -6.24
CA LEU A 356 29.48 4.28 -5.08
C LEU A 356 30.84 3.59 -5.19
N HIS A 357 30.88 2.34 -5.64
CA HIS A 357 32.12 1.57 -5.79
C HIS A 357 33.04 2.15 -6.86
N ASN A 358 32.45 2.64 -7.96
CA ASN A 358 33.21 3.22 -9.07
C ASN A 358 33.45 4.73 -8.92
N ASN A 359 33.03 5.35 -7.82
CA ASN A 359 33.10 6.81 -7.60
C ASN A 359 32.56 7.60 -8.80
N THR A 360 31.38 7.20 -9.28
CA THR A 360 30.76 7.86 -10.44
C THR A 360 30.38 9.30 -10.08
N GLU A 361 30.84 10.27 -10.87
CA GLU A 361 30.51 11.70 -10.67
C GLU A 361 29.05 12.01 -11.05
N ASP A 362 28.46 11.19 -11.92
CA ASP A 362 27.05 11.26 -12.26
C ASP A 362 26.19 10.76 -11.09
N HIS A 363 25.38 11.66 -10.55
CA HIS A 363 24.50 11.37 -9.43
C HIS A 363 23.21 10.67 -9.84
N GLU A 364 22.91 10.48 -11.14
CA GLU A 364 21.77 9.70 -11.58
C GLU A 364 22.15 8.25 -11.89
N LEU A 365 21.35 7.31 -11.36
CA LEU A 365 21.57 5.86 -11.50
C LEU A 365 21.14 5.33 -12.88
N LYS A 366 21.85 5.75 -13.95
CA LYS A 366 21.47 5.47 -15.34
C LYS A 366 21.44 3.98 -15.70
N ASP A 367 22.18 3.12 -15.00
CA ASP A 367 22.19 1.67 -15.25
C ASP A 367 20.96 0.94 -14.68
N PHE A 368 20.20 1.57 -13.78
CA PHE A 368 18.99 0.98 -13.19
C PHE A 368 17.96 0.59 -14.25
N GLU A 369 17.74 1.41 -15.28
CA GLU A 369 16.75 1.12 -16.32
C GLU A 369 17.10 -0.16 -17.10
N SER A 370 18.38 -0.37 -17.44
CA SER A 370 18.85 -1.59 -18.11
C SER A 370 18.64 -2.81 -17.21
N ARG A 371 19.10 -2.72 -15.95
CA ARG A 371 18.91 -3.79 -14.95
C ARG A 371 17.44 -4.14 -14.76
N PHE A 372 16.57 -3.14 -14.71
CA PHE A 372 15.13 -3.34 -14.62
C PHE A 372 14.60 -4.10 -15.83
N LYS A 373 14.88 -3.64 -17.07
CA LYS A 373 14.43 -4.28 -18.31
C LYS A 373 14.94 -5.72 -18.49
N GLU A 374 16.14 -6.00 -18.01
CA GLU A 374 16.75 -7.34 -18.04
C GLU A 374 16.22 -8.27 -16.95
N SER A 375 15.60 -7.71 -15.90
CA SER A 375 15.09 -8.50 -14.78
C SER A 375 13.77 -9.19 -15.08
N TRP A 376 13.47 -10.23 -14.30
CA TRP A 376 12.15 -10.87 -14.32
C TRP A 376 11.03 -9.96 -13.82
N LEU A 377 11.35 -8.90 -13.07
CA LEU A 377 10.37 -7.93 -12.60
C LEU A 377 9.74 -7.21 -13.80
N TYR A 378 10.54 -6.80 -14.78
CA TYR A 378 10.04 -6.21 -16.02
C TYR A 378 9.16 -7.19 -16.80
N ASP A 379 9.63 -8.42 -17.04
CA ASP A 379 8.83 -9.44 -17.77
C ASP A 379 7.48 -9.67 -17.10
N GLU A 380 7.46 -9.80 -15.77
CA GLU A 380 6.23 -10.04 -15.02
C GLU A 380 5.24 -8.87 -15.11
N LEU A 381 5.72 -7.62 -14.95
CA LEU A 381 4.87 -6.44 -15.07
C LEU A 381 4.38 -6.25 -16.52
N TYR A 382 5.27 -6.44 -17.50
CA TYR A 382 4.92 -6.32 -18.91
C TYR A 382 3.86 -7.33 -19.35
N ARG A 383 3.94 -8.58 -18.89
CA ARG A 383 2.95 -9.63 -19.18
C ARG A 383 1.60 -9.39 -18.51
N SER A 384 1.53 -8.58 -17.46
CA SER A 384 0.29 -8.22 -16.78
C SER A 384 -0.25 -6.83 -17.15
N ARG A 385 0.43 -6.10 -18.05
CA ARG A 385 0.18 -4.67 -18.35
C ARG A 385 -1.26 -4.32 -18.75
N ASN A 386 -1.96 -5.25 -19.39
CA ASN A 386 -3.33 -5.05 -19.87
C ASN A 386 -4.39 -5.45 -18.83
N PHE A 387 -4.02 -6.13 -17.75
CA PHE A 387 -4.99 -6.84 -16.90
C PHE A 387 -6.00 -5.89 -16.23
N GLY A 388 -5.50 -4.88 -15.51
CA GLY A 388 -6.32 -3.86 -14.86
C GLY A 388 -7.12 -3.02 -15.87
N PRO A 389 -6.46 -2.40 -16.86
CA PRO A 389 -7.13 -1.59 -17.88
C PRO A 389 -8.23 -2.35 -18.65
N ALA A 390 -8.07 -3.66 -18.90
CA ALA A 390 -9.12 -4.47 -19.52
C ALA A 390 -10.37 -4.60 -18.62
N VAL A 391 -10.19 -4.77 -17.31
CA VAL A 391 -11.30 -4.81 -16.34
C VAL A 391 -11.97 -3.45 -16.23
N HIS A 392 -11.20 -2.36 -16.17
CA HIS A 392 -11.76 -1.01 -16.09
C HIS A 392 -12.55 -0.64 -17.35
N LYS A 393 -12.04 -1.00 -18.52
CA LYS A 393 -12.65 -0.66 -19.82
C LYS A 393 -13.85 -1.52 -20.18
N PHE A 394 -13.78 -2.82 -19.93
CA PHE A 394 -14.81 -3.77 -20.37
C PHE A 394 -15.69 -4.31 -19.22
N GLY A 395 -15.43 -3.89 -17.99
CA GLY A 395 -16.09 -4.39 -16.78
C GLY A 395 -15.59 -5.77 -16.36
N THR A 396 -16.04 -6.21 -15.18
CA THR A 396 -15.58 -7.45 -14.53
C THR A 396 -15.70 -8.69 -15.41
N TYR A 397 -16.82 -8.86 -16.12
CA TYR A 397 -17.09 -10.08 -16.90
C TYR A 397 -16.28 -10.14 -18.21
N LEU A 398 -16.40 -9.13 -19.07
CA LEU A 398 -15.71 -9.12 -20.36
C LEU A 398 -14.20 -8.87 -20.19
N GLY A 399 -13.81 -8.02 -19.25
CA GLY A 399 -12.40 -7.84 -18.88
C GLY A 399 -11.81 -9.12 -18.28
N GLY A 400 -12.56 -9.82 -17.43
CA GLY A 400 -12.18 -11.13 -16.91
C GLY A 400 -11.97 -12.17 -18.03
N ALA A 401 -12.89 -12.25 -18.99
CA ALA A 401 -12.77 -13.14 -20.14
C ALA A 401 -11.54 -12.82 -21.00
N TYR A 402 -11.30 -11.53 -21.29
CA TYR A 402 -10.07 -11.08 -21.97
C TYR A 402 -8.82 -11.53 -21.21
N ASN A 403 -8.78 -11.30 -19.90
CA ASN A 403 -7.64 -11.65 -19.06
C ASN A 403 -7.39 -13.15 -18.99
N THR A 404 -8.43 -13.98 -18.90
CA THR A 404 -8.29 -15.43 -18.95
C THR A 404 -7.64 -15.86 -20.27
N ILE A 405 -8.09 -15.32 -21.41
CA ILE A 405 -7.53 -15.64 -22.73
C ILE A 405 -6.06 -15.20 -22.83
N ASP A 406 -5.78 -13.93 -22.52
CA ASP A 406 -4.45 -13.34 -22.63
C ASP A 406 -3.44 -14.06 -21.72
N GLN A 407 -3.79 -14.29 -20.45
CA GLN A 407 -2.88 -14.90 -19.49
C GLN A 407 -2.70 -16.41 -19.70
N ASN A 408 -3.75 -17.14 -20.07
CA ASN A 408 -3.67 -18.61 -20.15
C ASN A 408 -3.07 -19.10 -21.46
N TRP A 409 -3.42 -18.47 -22.59
CA TRP A 409 -3.04 -18.93 -23.93
C TRP A 409 -1.92 -18.12 -24.56
N PHE A 410 -1.87 -16.81 -24.31
CA PHE A 410 -0.85 -15.93 -24.88
C PHE A 410 0.23 -15.52 -23.88
N GLY A 411 0.08 -15.90 -22.61
CA GLY A 411 1.02 -15.57 -21.55
C GLY A 411 1.21 -14.08 -21.33
N GLY A 412 0.20 -13.25 -21.62
CA GLY A 412 0.28 -11.79 -21.50
C GLY A 412 0.91 -11.07 -22.69
N LYS A 413 1.07 -11.75 -23.83
CA LYS A 413 1.80 -11.26 -25.00
C LYS A 413 0.91 -10.93 -26.19
N LEU A 414 -0.41 -10.78 -26.01
CA LEU A 414 -1.25 -10.25 -27.08
C LEU A 414 -0.71 -8.88 -27.57
N PRO A 415 -0.75 -8.60 -28.88
CA PRO A 415 -0.12 -7.41 -29.48
C PRO A 415 -0.97 -6.14 -29.30
N PHE A 416 -1.76 -6.06 -28.23
CA PHE A 416 -2.59 -4.92 -27.88
C PHE A 416 -2.06 -4.29 -26.60
N ASN A 417 -2.19 -2.97 -26.50
CA ASN A 417 -1.94 -2.22 -25.28
C ASN A 417 -3.24 -1.50 -24.89
N ILE A 418 -3.82 -1.92 -23.77
CA ILE A 418 -4.99 -1.28 -23.17
C ILE A 418 -4.46 -0.44 -22.03
N LYS A 419 -4.68 0.86 -22.09
CA LYS A 419 -4.24 1.82 -21.08
C LYS A 419 -5.46 2.47 -20.44
N ASP A 420 -5.35 2.73 -19.15
CA ASP A 420 -6.21 3.71 -18.50
C ASP A 420 -5.71 5.12 -18.82
N GLN A 421 -6.61 6.10 -18.83
CA GLN A 421 -6.32 7.48 -19.25
C GLN A 421 -6.86 8.52 -18.26
N HIS A 422 -7.50 8.09 -17.18
CA HIS A 422 -8.19 8.97 -16.24
C HIS A 422 -7.78 8.64 -14.81
N GLU A 423 -7.50 9.66 -14.01
CA GLU A 423 -7.17 9.50 -12.59
C GLU A 423 -8.37 9.03 -11.77
N ASP A 424 -8.14 8.25 -10.70
CA ASP A 424 -9.19 7.68 -9.84
C ASP A 424 -10.14 8.72 -9.23
N HIS A 425 -9.61 9.85 -8.76
CA HIS A 425 -10.43 10.90 -8.14
C HIS A 425 -11.37 11.57 -9.14
N ALA A 426 -10.97 11.65 -10.41
CA ALA A 426 -11.71 12.34 -11.45
C ALA A 426 -12.91 11.52 -11.98
N GLN A 427 -13.10 10.28 -11.51
CA GLN A 427 -14.15 9.38 -12.01
C GLN A 427 -15.45 9.39 -11.19
N LEU A 428 -15.53 10.17 -10.11
CA LEU A 428 -16.78 10.33 -9.38
C LEU A 428 -17.83 11.07 -10.22
N LYS A 429 -19.04 10.53 -10.24
CA LYS A 429 -20.23 11.20 -10.78
C LYS A 429 -20.77 12.22 -9.77
N LEU A 430 -21.62 13.12 -10.24
CA LEU A 430 -22.34 14.03 -9.35
C LEU A 430 -23.32 13.24 -8.48
N ALA A 431 -23.45 13.63 -7.22
CA ALA A 431 -24.32 12.97 -6.25
C ALA A 431 -25.79 12.91 -6.70
N ARG A 432 -26.26 13.93 -7.43
CA ARG A 432 -27.62 13.97 -7.99
C ARG A 432 -27.88 12.94 -9.10
N GLU A 433 -26.84 12.36 -9.67
CA GLU A 433 -26.90 11.37 -10.77
C GLU A 433 -26.77 9.93 -10.24
N CYS A 434 -26.56 9.77 -8.94
CA CYS A 434 -26.28 8.49 -8.31
C CYS A 434 -27.35 8.14 -7.29
N GLN A 435 -27.63 6.84 -7.18
CA GLN A 435 -28.49 6.30 -6.15
C GLN A 435 -27.73 6.28 -4.81
N VAL A 436 -28.40 6.75 -3.74
CA VAL A 436 -27.91 6.60 -2.37
C VAL A 436 -27.88 5.11 -2.02
N ILE A 437 -26.78 4.64 -1.45
CA ILE A 437 -26.63 3.25 -1.02
C ILE A 437 -26.95 3.17 0.46
N GLU A 438 -28.00 2.43 0.80
CA GLU A 438 -28.34 2.12 2.18
C GLU A 438 -27.56 0.89 2.65
N TYR A 439 -26.80 1.07 3.73
CA TYR A 439 -26.05 -0.01 4.38
C TYR A 439 -26.75 -0.41 5.67
N GLU A 440 -26.87 -1.72 5.90
CA GLU A 440 -27.43 -2.25 7.14
C GLU A 440 -26.58 -1.86 8.35
N LYS A 441 -27.23 -1.73 9.50
CA LYS A 441 -26.53 -1.49 10.77
C LYS A 441 -25.71 -2.73 11.14
N PRO A 442 -24.50 -2.57 11.69
CA PRO A 442 -23.68 -3.69 12.09
C PRO A 442 -24.35 -4.51 13.20
N ASP A 443 -24.20 -5.83 13.14
CA ASP A 443 -24.72 -6.78 14.13
C ASP A 443 -23.77 -6.99 15.33
N ASN A 444 -22.58 -6.38 15.29
CA ASN A 444 -21.49 -6.50 16.26
C ASN A 444 -21.04 -7.95 16.51
N LYS A 445 -21.26 -8.82 15.54
CA LYS A 445 -20.84 -10.23 15.58
C LYS A 445 -20.06 -10.61 14.34
N LEU A 446 -20.62 -10.34 13.16
CA LEU A 446 -19.98 -10.56 11.86
C LEU A 446 -19.57 -9.23 11.22
N THR A 447 -20.38 -8.21 11.46
CA THR A 447 -20.23 -6.85 10.92
C THR A 447 -20.11 -5.86 12.07
N PHE A 448 -19.29 -4.82 11.88
CA PHE A 448 -18.93 -3.89 12.93
C PHE A 448 -18.94 -2.45 12.41
N ASP A 449 -19.13 -1.50 13.31
CA ASP A 449 -18.99 -0.10 12.99
C ASP A 449 -17.52 0.29 12.79
N ARG A 450 -17.30 1.48 12.24
CA ARG A 450 -15.97 1.96 11.89
C ARG A 450 -15.12 2.27 13.13
N LEU A 451 -15.69 2.85 14.19
CA LEU A 451 -14.94 3.25 15.37
C LEU A 451 -14.45 2.04 16.16
N SER A 452 -15.30 1.04 16.37
CA SER A 452 -14.86 -0.23 16.99
C SER A 452 -13.82 -0.97 16.15
N SER A 453 -13.82 -0.77 14.83
CA SER A 453 -12.79 -1.30 13.93
C SER A 453 -11.47 -0.54 14.07
N VAL A 454 -11.49 0.80 14.10
CA VAL A 454 -10.31 1.64 14.33
C VAL A 454 -9.62 1.29 15.63
N PHE A 455 -10.36 0.99 16.70
CA PHE A 455 -9.79 0.53 17.96
C PHE A 455 -8.88 -0.71 17.78
N LEU A 456 -9.27 -1.68 16.93
CA LEU A 456 -8.49 -2.89 16.64
C LEU A 456 -7.30 -2.67 15.69
N SER A 457 -7.08 -1.45 15.21
CA SER A 457 -5.85 -1.05 14.52
C SER A 457 -4.76 -0.57 15.48
N ASN A 458 -5.10 -0.41 16.78
CA ASN A 458 -4.26 0.22 17.79
C ASN A 458 -3.68 1.57 17.34
N THR A 459 -4.44 2.32 16.54
CA THR A 459 -3.97 3.61 16.04
C THR A 459 -4.02 4.66 17.13
N ASN A 460 -2.95 5.44 17.24
CA ASN A 460 -2.87 6.56 18.16
C ASN A 460 -1.98 7.67 17.58
N HIS A 461 -2.22 8.90 18.01
CA HIS A 461 -1.42 10.08 17.68
C HIS A 461 -1.40 10.99 18.91
N GLU A 462 -0.34 11.79 19.08
CA GLU A 462 -0.36 12.92 20.03
C GLU A 462 -1.54 13.84 19.68
N GLU A 463 -2.40 14.16 20.65
CA GLU A 463 -3.64 14.92 20.40
C GLU A 463 -3.33 16.38 20.06
N ASP A 464 -2.36 16.98 20.76
CA ASP A 464 -1.96 18.36 20.54
C ASP A 464 -0.78 18.43 19.56
N GLN A 465 -1.05 18.07 18.30
CA GLN A 465 -0.12 18.22 17.17
C GLN A 465 -0.81 18.83 15.95
N PRO A 466 -0.06 19.42 14.99
CA PRO A 466 -0.64 19.90 13.74
C PRO A 466 -1.35 18.77 12.98
N CYS A 467 -2.56 19.04 12.49
CA CYS A 467 -3.29 18.07 11.66
C CYS A 467 -2.45 17.71 10.41
N HIS A 468 -2.12 16.43 10.24
CA HIS A 468 -1.31 15.94 9.12
C HIS A 468 -2.10 15.73 7.81
N LEU A 469 -3.41 16.04 7.83
CA LEU A 469 -4.32 15.99 6.70
C LEU A 469 -4.61 17.42 6.26
N LYS A 470 -3.69 17.98 5.47
CA LYS A 470 -3.71 19.39 5.10
C LYS A 470 -4.75 19.63 4.02
N LEU A 471 -5.61 20.61 4.21
CA LEU A 471 -6.47 21.15 3.16
C LEU A 471 -5.77 22.32 2.49
N LYS A 472 -5.73 22.33 1.16
CA LYS A 472 -5.28 23.51 0.39
C LYS A 472 -6.24 24.69 0.58
N ASP A 473 -7.53 24.40 0.65
CA ASP A 473 -8.61 25.36 0.91
C ASP A 473 -9.65 24.70 1.84
N SER A 474 -9.85 25.28 3.03
CA SER A 474 -10.75 24.77 4.05
C SER A 474 -12.24 24.92 3.69
N SER A 475 -12.56 25.72 2.67
CA SER A 475 -13.93 25.95 2.22
C SER A 475 -14.44 24.90 1.23
N ILE A 476 -13.54 24.21 0.52
CA ILE A 476 -13.88 23.22 -0.52
C ILE A 476 -14.77 22.07 -0.01
N PRO A 477 -14.54 21.47 1.17
CA PRO A 477 -15.40 20.39 1.66
C PRO A 477 -16.89 20.76 1.68
N LEU A 478 -17.23 21.94 2.22
CA LEU A 478 -18.62 22.40 2.33
C LEU A 478 -19.13 23.08 1.06
N ASN A 479 -18.30 23.87 0.38
CA ASN A 479 -18.76 24.68 -0.76
C ASN A 479 -18.74 23.92 -2.10
N VAL A 480 -17.94 22.85 -2.21
CA VAL A 480 -17.76 22.12 -3.46
C VAL A 480 -18.10 20.64 -3.28
N ASN A 481 -17.42 19.94 -2.37
CA ASN A 481 -17.53 18.50 -2.25
C ASN A 481 -18.91 18.07 -1.70
N MET A 482 -19.44 18.77 -0.71
CA MET A 482 -20.78 18.52 -0.18
C MET A 482 -21.88 18.67 -1.26
N PRO A 483 -22.04 19.82 -1.93
CA PRO A 483 -23.12 19.99 -2.92
C PRO A 483 -22.95 19.14 -4.19
N LYS A 484 -21.71 18.88 -4.64
CA LYS A 484 -21.48 18.12 -5.89
C LYS A 484 -21.40 16.61 -5.68
N PHE A 485 -20.78 16.17 -4.60
CA PHE A 485 -20.39 14.77 -4.37
C PHE A 485 -20.85 14.24 -3.00
N ALA A 486 -21.74 14.94 -2.30
CA ALA A 486 -22.23 14.56 -0.97
C ALA A 486 -21.08 14.25 0.02
N GLU A 487 -20.01 15.05 -0.03
CA GLU A 487 -18.78 14.96 0.76
C GLU A 487 -18.29 13.52 0.98
N PRO A 488 -17.64 12.91 -0.04
CA PRO A 488 -17.31 11.50 -0.05
C PRO A 488 -16.23 11.11 0.97
N ALA A 489 -15.52 12.07 1.57
CA ALA A 489 -14.51 11.77 2.60
C ALA A 489 -15.07 11.05 3.82
N GLN A 490 -16.34 11.28 4.12
CA GLN A 490 -17.08 10.59 5.19
C GLN A 490 -17.28 9.09 4.92
N ARG A 491 -17.10 8.67 3.66
CA ARG A 491 -17.37 7.29 3.19
C ARG A 491 -16.10 6.55 2.77
N TYR A 492 -15.25 7.16 1.93
CA TYR A 492 -14.02 6.50 1.49
C TYR A 492 -12.98 6.35 2.60
N CYS A 493 -13.06 7.17 3.65
CA CYS A 493 -12.13 7.07 4.76
C CYS A 493 -12.44 5.79 5.56
N PRO A 494 -11.48 4.87 5.66
CA PRO A 494 -11.67 3.60 6.39
C PRO A 494 -11.68 3.79 7.91
N ALA A 495 -11.41 5.00 8.41
CA ALA A 495 -11.22 5.27 9.83
C ALA A 495 -12.10 6.40 10.41
N GLY A 496 -12.99 7.00 9.61
CA GLY A 496 -13.95 7.98 10.13
C GLY A 496 -13.27 9.27 10.57
N VAL A 497 -12.20 9.65 9.89
CA VAL A 497 -11.44 10.87 10.17
C VAL A 497 -12.24 12.11 9.78
N TYR A 498 -13.03 12.06 8.71
CA TYR A 498 -13.77 13.20 8.19
C TYR A 498 -15.24 13.08 8.51
N GLU A 499 -15.82 14.14 9.04
CA GLU A 499 -17.26 14.25 9.31
C GLU A 499 -17.75 15.67 9.06
N VAL A 500 -19.03 15.80 8.72
CA VAL A 500 -19.72 17.07 8.69
C VAL A 500 -20.73 17.07 9.83
N VAL A 501 -20.55 17.98 10.77
CA VAL A 501 -21.39 18.11 11.96
C VAL A 501 -22.06 19.47 11.99
N GLU A 502 -23.22 19.55 12.61
CA GLU A 502 -23.91 20.82 12.82
C GLU A 502 -23.41 21.47 14.12
N GLU A 503 -22.87 22.69 14.02
CA GLU A 503 -22.50 23.53 15.17
C GLU A 503 -23.16 24.89 15.04
N ASN A 504 -23.92 25.31 16.05
CA ASN A 504 -24.64 26.59 16.07
C ASN A 504 -25.53 26.81 14.81
N GLY A 505 -26.17 25.75 14.31
CA GLY A 505 -27.03 25.79 13.13
C GLY A 505 -26.30 25.88 11.80
N LYS A 506 -24.99 25.60 11.76
CA LYS A 506 -24.16 25.60 10.55
C LYS A 506 -23.39 24.30 10.43
N ASP A 507 -23.30 23.80 9.20
CA ASP A 507 -22.43 22.66 8.89
C ASP A 507 -20.96 23.07 9.06
N VAL A 508 -20.20 22.22 9.75
CA VAL A 508 -18.76 22.34 9.99
C VAL A 508 -18.09 21.04 9.56
N PHE A 509 -17.09 21.14 8.69
CA PHE A 509 -16.25 20.01 8.32
C PHE A 509 -15.16 19.80 9.36
N LYS A 510 -15.18 18.65 10.04
CA LYS A 510 -14.19 18.28 11.06
C LYS A 510 -13.24 17.21 10.56
N ILE A 511 -11.99 17.30 11.04
CA ILE A 511 -10.93 16.33 10.77
C ILE A 511 -10.42 15.77 12.10
N ASN A 512 -10.86 14.55 12.42
CA ASN A 512 -10.42 13.75 13.55
C ASN A 512 -9.11 13.01 13.20
N ALA A 513 -8.02 13.77 13.06
CA ALA A 513 -6.73 13.27 12.58
C ALA A 513 -6.15 12.13 13.44
N GLN A 514 -6.47 12.09 14.73
CA GLN A 514 -6.05 11.04 15.67
C GLN A 514 -6.51 9.62 15.28
N ASN A 515 -7.58 9.50 14.49
CA ASN A 515 -8.07 8.21 14.00
C ASN A 515 -7.33 7.71 12.75
N CYS A 516 -6.39 8.49 12.18
CA CYS A 516 -5.85 8.21 10.86
C CYS A 516 -4.95 6.96 10.82
N ILE A 517 -5.43 5.89 10.19
CA ILE A 517 -4.62 4.66 10.00
C ILE A 517 -3.62 4.72 8.83
N HIS A 518 -3.28 5.93 8.37
CA HIS A 518 -2.26 6.17 7.33
C HIS A 518 -2.49 5.48 5.98
N CYS A 519 -3.74 5.10 5.65
CA CYS A 519 -4.08 4.34 4.45
C CYS A 519 -3.77 5.07 3.12
N LYS A 520 -3.68 6.41 3.15
CA LYS A 520 -3.48 7.33 2.00
C LYS A 520 -4.69 7.53 1.06
N THR A 521 -5.82 6.87 1.29
CA THR A 521 -7.01 6.95 0.41
C THR A 521 -7.52 8.38 0.18
N CYS A 522 -7.52 9.23 1.21
CA CYS A 522 -8.03 10.60 1.11
C CYS A 522 -7.24 11.48 0.14
N ASP A 523 -5.90 11.35 0.12
CA ASP A 523 -5.02 12.04 -0.84
C ASP A 523 -5.25 11.54 -2.28
N ILE A 524 -5.70 10.29 -2.43
CA ILE A 524 -5.94 9.66 -3.73
C ILE A 524 -7.32 9.98 -4.28
N LYS A 525 -8.37 9.90 -3.45
CA LYS A 525 -9.78 9.83 -3.89
C LYS A 525 -10.57 11.14 -3.74
N ASP A 526 -10.01 12.14 -3.07
CA ASP A 526 -10.67 13.46 -3.00
C ASP A 526 -10.90 14.02 -4.43
N PRO A 527 -12.16 14.20 -4.87
CA PRO A 527 -12.48 14.66 -6.22
C PRO A 527 -11.94 16.07 -6.51
N SER A 528 -11.64 16.86 -5.48
CA SER A 528 -11.08 18.19 -5.61
C SER A 528 -9.55 18.24 -5.48
N GLN A 529 -8.89 17.11 -5.20
CA GLN A 529 -7.45 17.03 -4.87
C GLN A 529 -7.00 18.12 -3.88
N ASN A 530 -7.85 18.39 -2.87
CA ASN A 530 -7.68 19.40 -1.86
C ASN A 530 -6.92 18.87 -0.63
N ILE A 531 -7.07 17.58 -0.33
CA ILE A 531 -6.39 16.90 0.78
C ILE A 531 -4.97 16.51 0.36
N THR A 532 -3.98 16.92 1.15
CA THR A 532 -2.61 16.40 1.11
C THR A 532 -2.31 15.68 2.41
N TRP A 533 -1.97 14.40 2.32
CA TRP A 533 -1.46 13.65 3.47
C TRP A 533 0.04 13.95 3.63
N VAL A 534 0.44 14.41 4.80
CA VAL A 534 1.84 14.47 5.24
C VAL A 534 2.03 13.55 6.44
N THR A 535 3.27 13.28 6.80
CA THR A 535 3.52 12.52 8.04
C THR A 535 3.12 13.34 9.27
N PRO A 536 2.45 12.73 10.28
CA PRO A 536 2.39 13.27 11.63
C PRO A 536 3.74 13.17 12.34
N GLU A 537 3.77 13.60 13.61
CA GLU A 537 4.87 13.29 14.53
C GLU A 537 5.14 11.77 14.56
N GLY A 538 6.41 11.43 14.82
CA GLY A 538 6.89 10.04 14.83
C GLY A 538 6.13 9.14 15.81
N THR A 539 6.12 7.84 15.55
CA THR A 539 5.36 6.80 16.29
C THR A 539 3.83 6.89 16.17
N GLY A 540 3.28 8.01 15.69
CA GLY A 540 1.86 8.15 15.40
C GLY A 540 1.41 7.27 14.23
N GLY A 541 0.16 6.84 14.26
CA GLY A 541 -0.45 5.98 13.25
C GLY A 541 -0.92 4.64 13.82
N PRO A 542 -1.21 3.65 12.96
CA PRO A 542 -1.60 2.32 13.41
C PRO A 542 -0.46 1.59 14.12
N ASN A 543 -0.79 0.66 15.01
CA ASN A 543 0.18 -0.26 15.58
C ASN A 543 -0.28 -1.70 15.33
N TYR A 544 -0.11 -2.12 14.08
CA TYR A 544 -0.55 -3.42 13.61
C TYR A 544 0.36 -4.53 14.15
N PRO A 545 -0.20 -5.56 14.82
CA PRO A 545 0.62 -6.63 15.38
C PRO A 545 1.17 -7.54 14.28
N ASN A 546 0.30 -8.18 13.49
CA ASN A 546 0.66 -9.20 12.50
C ASN A 546 -0.09 -9.03 11.15
N MET A 547 -0.26 -7.79 10.71
CA MET A 547 -1.09 -7.43 9.53
C MET A 547 -0.36 -7.48 8.19
#